data_AF-A0AA86N1F6-F1
#
_entry.id   AF-A0AA86N1F6-F1
#
_cell.length_a   1.000
_cell.length_b   1.000
_cell.length_c   1.000
_cell.angle_alpha   90.00
_cell.angle_beta   90.00
_cell.angle_gamma   90.00
#
_symmetry.space_group_name_H-M   'P 1'
#
loop_
_entity.id
_entity.type
_entity.pdbx_description
1 polymer ?
#
loop_
_entity_poly.entity_id
_entity_poly.type
_entity_poly.pdbx_seq_one_letter_code
_entity_poly.pdbx_strand_id
1 'polypeptide(L)'
;MTTPMAAEKTIGRVDEQGLLFEYTIKLTLFAGLLELILYRLTSRLGMHFSKVAQEHESVRWLFKGLSSIGFVLLNVVALLVFLALGLLLVRAVHAASASWLERAIWPPVALLLVLTLAYVVLVIAQVEMGMLASVAYNAVAWLAILLLVVHYLRTHASWSQRIFVLTFFFGISGWLYFQIMSTTYGVLGIATPVPLVHEISRGGEALMVLASILSFVAFGAEGFWSRNRRQRRRVIWFGVVGGGIFLALFFIDFLLGAYDPEAAFRMRKAGEGISWIFQMGMGYTFYLPFALYLVGLLCWSYTVIKLVRMGRLAGYGIGLMFTAGYALQLSHLTLMVVLGLILLGLDRLKLAAADPQAETQESLVPSSSPLVGTHS
;
A
#
# COMPACT_ATOMS: atom_id res chain seq x y z
N MET A 1 -35.88 -1.72 29.92
CA MET A 1 -35.80 -1.59 28.45
C MET A 1 -34.38 -1.23 28.07
N THR A 2 -33.58 -2.24 27.73
CA THR A 2 -32.22 -2.08 27.19
C THR A 2 -32.30 -2.31 25.69
N THR A 3 -32.12 -1.25 24.91
CA THR A 3 -31.97 -1.33 23.45
C THR A 3 -30.74 -2.20 23.15
N PRO A 4 -30.85 -3.28 22.36
CA PRO A 4 -29.67 -4.00 21.91
C PRO A 4 -28.86 -3.07 21.01
N MET A 5 -27.59 -2.85 21.36
CA MET A 5 -26.59 -2.33 20.42
C MET A 5 -26.63 -3.23 19.19
N ALA A 6 -27.13 -2.70 18.07
CA ALA A 6 -26.99 -3.35 16.78
C ALA A 6 -25.49 -3.59 16.56
N ALA A 7 -25.08 -4.86 16.64
CA ALA A 7 -23.74 -5.27 16.28
C ALA A 7 -23.53 -4.86 14.83
N GLU A 8 -22.70 -3.84 14.61
CA GLU A 8 -22.25 -3.44 13.28
C GLU A 8 -21.56 -4.66 12.67
N LYS A 9 -22.29 -5.39 11.83
CA LYS A 9 -21.83 -6.64 11.22
C LYS A 9 -20.80 -6.26 10.16
N THR A 10 -19.53 -6.17 10.57
CA THR A 10 -18.40 -5.99 9.66
C THR A 10 -18.28 -7.23 8.76
N ILE A 11 -18.91 -7.18 7.58
CA ILE A 11 -18.80 -8.18 6.52
C ILE A 11 -17.64 -7.78 5.60
N GLY A 12 -16.88 -8.75 5.08
CA GLY A 12 -15.64 -8.52 4.33
C GLY A 12 -14.38 -8.82 5.14
N ARG A 13 -14.50 -9.67 6.17
CA ARG A 13 -13.32 -10.13 6.93
C ARG A 13 -12.51 -11.10 6.08
N VAL A 14 -11.19 -11.10 6.28
CA VAL A 14 -10.29 -11.99 5.54
C VAL A 14 -10.68 -13.46 5.72
N ASP A 15 -11.12 -13.80 6.92
CA ASP A 15 -11.50 -15.17 7.31
C ASP A 15 -12.72 -15.69 6.52
N GLU A 16 -13.51 -14.82 5.89
CA GLU A 16 -14.65 -15.18 5.03
C GLU A 16 -14.23 -15.62 3.62
N GLN A 17 -12.96 -15.44 3.23
CA GLN A 17 -12.45 -15.76 1.89
C GLN A 17 -11.78 -17.14 1.78
N GLY A 18 -11.83 -17.93 2.85
CA GLY A 18 -11.26 -19.27 2.94
C GLY A 18 -9.86 -19.27 3.57
N LEU A 19 -9.57 -20.33 4.33
CA LEU A 19 -8.35 -20.45 5.15
C LEU A 19 -7.06 -20.26 4.35
N LEU A 20 -6.97 -20.86 3.16
CA LEU A 20 -5.75 -20.77 2.34
C LEU A 20 -5.47 -19.34 1.89
N PHE A 21 -6.51 -18.58 1.49
CA PHE A 21 -6.36 -17.18 1.12
C PHE A 21 -6.00 -16.32 2.33
N GLU A 22 -6.67 -16.54 3.47
CA GLU A 22 -6.42 -15.81 4.71
C GLU A 22 -4.98 -15.92 5.19
N TYR A 23 -4.46 -17.15 5.31
CA TYR A 23 -3.08 -17.37 5.70
C TYR A 23 -2.09 -16.83 4.67
N THR A 24 -2.40 -16.97 3.38
CA THR A 24 -1.55 -16.41 2.31
C THR A 24 -1.42 -14.90 2.49
N ILE A 25 -2.51 -14.14 2.61
CA ILE A 25 -2.46 -12.68 2.74
C ILE A 25 -1.77 -12.23 4.04
N LYS A 26 -2.06 -12.90 5.17
CA LYS A 26 -1.39 -12.61 6.45
C LYS A 26 0.11 -12.83 6.35
N LEU A 27 0.53 -13.95 5.77
CA LEU A 27 1.94 -14.28 5.58
C LEU A 27 2.60 -13.32 4.58
N THR A 28 1.94 -12.95 3.49
CA THR A 28 2.46 -11.97 2.51
C THR A 28 2.74 -10.63 3.16
N LEU A 29 1.80 -10.11 3.98
CA LEU A 29 2.00 -8.84 4.67
C LEU A 29 3.18 -8.92 5.65
N PHE A 30 3.24 -9.98 6.45
CA PHE A 30 4.31 -10.17 7.43
C PHE A 30 5.68 -10.34 6.77
N ALA A 31 5.78 -11.25 5.80
CA ALA A 31 7.01 -11.50 5.05
C ALA A 31 7.43 -10.27 4.24
N GLY A 32 6.48 -9.53 3.67
CA GLY A 32 6.74 -8.28 2.94
C GLY A 32 7.31 -7.18 3.83
N LEU A 33 6.79 -7.04 5.06
CA LEU A 33 7.34 -6.10 6.03
C LEU A 33 8.74 -6.51 6.51
N LEU A 34 8.96 -7.80 6.76
CA LEU A 34 10.28 -8.30 7.14
C LEU A 34 11.28 -8.17 6.00
N GLU A 35 10.90 -8.49 4.77
CA GLU A 35 11.73 -8.27 3.58
C GLU A 35 12.10 -6.80 3.44
N LEU A 36 11.13 -5.90 3.60
CA LEU A 36 11.37 -4.47 3.54
C LEU A 36 12.45 -4.04 4.55
N ILE A 37 12.37 -4.54 5.79
CA ILE A 37 13.32 -4.19 6.87
C ILE A 37 14.68 -4.88 6.67
N LEU A 38 14.69 -6.19 6.41
CA LEU A 38 15.89 -7.02 6.41
C LEU A 38 16.66 -6.97 5.08
N TYR A 39 15.96 -6.78 3.96
CA TYR A 39 16.58 -6.63 2.66
C TYR A 39 16.73 -5.17 2.30
N ARG A 40 15.63 -4.49 1.96
CA ARG A 40 15.68 -3.17 1.33
C ARG A 40 16.27 -2.10 2.26
N LEU A 41 15.85 -2.05 3.51
CA LEU A 41 16.37 -1.10 4.49
C LEU A 41 17.81 -1.44 4.90
N THR A 42 18.09 -2.70 5.27
CA THR A 42 19.40 -3.11 5.77
C THR A 42 20.49 -3.08 4.68
N SER A 43 20.19 -3.53 3.46
CA SER A 43 21.12 -3.46 2.32
C SER A 43 21.53 -2.01 2.00
N ARG A 44 20.59 -1.07 2.10
CA ARG A 44 20.83 0.36 1.85
C ARG A 44 21.58 1.03 3.00
N LEU A 45 21.25 0.70 4.26
CA LEU A 45 22.05 1.10 5.41
C LEU A 45 23.51 0.62 5.27
N GLY A 46 23.72 -0.62 4.81
CA GLY A 46 25.05 -1.17 4.55
C GLY A 46 25.90 -0.34 3.57
N MET A 47 25.29 0.32 2.58
CA MET A 47 26.02 1.22 1.68
C MET A 47 26.49 2.51 2.35
N HIS A 48 25.71 3.04 3.30
CA HIS A 48 26.08 4.22 4.09
C HIS A 48 27.10 3.89 5.19
N PHE A 49 27.01 2.70 5.77
CA PHE A 49 27.99 2.17 6.72
C PHE A 49 29.16 1.46 6.03
N SER A 50 29.33 1.60 4.71
CA SER A 50 30.35 0.86 3.95
C SER A 50 31.77 1.09 4.47
N LYS A 51 32.10 2.31 4.91
CA LYS A 51 33.40 2.62 5.54
C LYS A 51 33.57 1.94 6.91
N VAL A 52 32.53 1.99 7.75
CA VAL A 52 32.52 1.32 9.06
C VAL A 52 32.56 -0.21 8.90
N ALA A 53 31.93 -0.74 7.86
CA ALA A 53 31.95 -2.16 7.53
C ALA A 53 33.29 -2.63 6.93
N GLN A 54 34.10 -1.72 6.38
CA GLN A 54 35.48 -2.01 5.99
C GLN A 54 36.41 -2.07 7.20
N GLU A 55 36.14 -1.25 8.22
CA GLU A 55 36.91 -1.21 9.47
C GLU A 55 36.52 -2.34 10.45
N HIS A 56 35.25 -2.76 10.45
CA HIS A 56 34.73 -3.78 11.37
C HIS A 56 34.10 -4.97 10.63
N GLU A 57 34.79 -6.11 10.65
CA GLU A 57 34.35 -7.33 9.97
C GLU A 57 33.00 -7.86 10.51
N SER A 58 32.73 -7.70 11.81
CA SER A 58 31.45 -8.09 12.43
C SER A 58 30.26 -7.35 11.84
N VAL A 59 30.42 -6.07 11.53
CA VAL A 59 29.39 -5.22 10.89
C VAL A 59 29.11 -5.72 9.47
N ARG A 60 30.16 -6.08 8.72
CA ARG A 60 30.03 -6.67 7.38
C ARG A 60 29.26 -7.99 7.39
N TRP A 61 29.59 -8.89 8.31
CA TRP A 61 28.89 -10.18 8.45
C TRP A 61 27.42 -10.00 8.84
N LEU A 62 27.11 -9.06 9.74
CA LEU A 62 25.74 -8.72 10.13
C LEU A 62 24.92 -8.25 8.92
N PHE A 63 25.41 -7.23 8.18
CA PHE A 63 24.69 -6.69 7.01
C PHE A 63 24.50 -7.74 5.91
N LYS A 64 25.52 -8.57 5.66
CA LYS A 64 25.43 -9.66 4.68
C LYS A 64 24.42 -10.72 5.10
N GLY A 65 24.42 -11.12 6.38
CA GLY A 65 23.49 -12.10 6.93
C GLY A 65 22.04 -11.62 6.87
N LEU A 66 21.77 -10.41 7.37
CA LEU A 66 20.44 -9.81 7.34
C LEU A 66 19.93 -9.63 5.91
N SER A 67 20.76 -9.12 5.00
CA SER A 67 20.40 -8.98 3.59
C SER A 67 20.15 -10.32 2.90
N SER A 68 20.86 -11.39 3.28
CA SER A 68 20.63 -12.73 2.72
C SER A 68 19.29 -13.30 3.16
N ILE A 69 18.93 -13.14 4.44
CA ILE A 69 17.60 -13.54 4.95
C ILE A 69 16.51 -12.73 4.25
N GLY A 70 16.72 -11.42 4.13
CA GLY A 70 15.81 -10.54 3.42
C GLY A 70 15.61 -10.93 1.95
N PHE A 71 16.67 -11.34 1.25
CA PHE A 71 16.59 -11.81 -0.13
C PHE A 71 15.77 -13.10 -0.26
N VAL A 72 15.89 -14.04 0.69
CA VAL A 72 15.03 -15.23 0.73
C VAL A 72 13.57 -14.82 0.94
N LEU A 73 13.31 -13.90 1.87
CA LEU A 73 11.96 -13.38 2.11
C LEU A 73 11.38 -12.71 0.87
N LEU A 74 12.17 -11.99 0.08
CA LEU A 74 11.74 -11.40 -1.18
C LEU A 74 11.18 -12.45 -2.16
N ASN A 75 11.86 -13.59 -2.30
CA ASN A 75 11.38 -14.69 -3.14
C ASN A 75 10.10 -15.32 -2.57
N VAL A 76 10.03 -15.50 -1.24
CA VAL A 76 8.83 -16.01 -0.57
C VAL A 76 7.64 -15.08 -0.79
N VAL A 77 7.83 -13.77 -0.64
CA VAL A 77 6.79 -12.75 -0.88
C VAL A 77 6.32 -12.83 -2.33
N ALA A 78 7.23 -12.93 -3.30
CA ALA A 78 6.86 -13.07 -4.71
C ALA A 78 5.97 -14.30 -4.96
N LEU A 79 6.32 -15.46 -4.39
CA LEU A 79 5.51 -16.68 -4.49
C LEU A 79 4.12 -16.51 -3.85
N LEU A 80 4.04 -15.90 -2.67
CA LEU A 80 2.77 -15.69 -1.97
C LEU A 80 1.86 -14.69 -2.68
N VAL A 81 2.43 -13.63 -3.26
CA VAL A 81 1.67 -12.68 -4.09
C VAL A 81 1.13 -13.36 -5.33
N PHE A 82 1.96 -14.19 -5.99
CA PHE A 82 1.55 -14.96 -7.15
C PHE A 82 0.42 -15.94 -6.82
N LEU A 83 0.54 -16.65 -5.69
CA LEU A 83 -0.49 -17.54 -5.18
C LEU A 83 -1.80 -16.79 -4.89
N ALA A 84 -1.73 -15.67 -4.15
CA ALA A 84 -2.89 -14.88 -3.80
C ALA A 84 -3.63 -14.34 -5.03
N LEU A 85 -2.91 -13.79 -6.01
CA LEU A 85 -3.49 -13.31 -7.26
C LEU A 85 -4.03 -14.46 -8.12
N GLY A 86 -3.35 -15.61 -8.15
CA GLY A 86 -3.82 -16.81 -8.84
C GLY A 86 -5.16 -17.29 -8.28
N LEU A 87 -5.32 -17.36 -6.95
CA LEU A 87 -6.57 -17.75 -6.30
C LEU A 87 -7.72 -16.78 -6.64
N LEU A 88 -7.43 -15.47 -6.62
CA LEU A 88 -8.40 -14.44 -7.00
C LEU A 88 -8.79 -14.54 -8.48
N LEU A 89 -7.84 -14.85 -9.36
CA LEU A 89 -8.09 -15.05 -10.78
C LEU A 89 -8.99 -16.26 -11.02
N VAL A 90 -8.71 -17.41 -10.37
CA VAL A 90 -9.57 -18.60 -10.46
C VAL A 90 -10.98 -18.26 -10.01
N ARG A 91 -11.13 -17.58 -8.87
CA ARG A 91 -12.45 -17.15 -8.36
C ARG A 91 -13.17 -16.22 -9.33
N ALA A 92 -12.44 -15.30 -9.96
CA ALA A 92 -12.99 -14.35 -10.92
C ALA A 92 -13.51 -15.03 -12.19
N VAL A 93 -12.79 -16.02 -12.71
CA VAL A 93 -13.22 -16.79 -13.90
C VAL A 93 -14.52 -17.55 -13.64
N HIS A 94 -14.73 -18.03 -12.41
CA HIS A 94 -15.96 -18.74 -12.03
C HIS A 94 -17.13 -17.82 -11.64
N ALA A 95 -16.93 -16.50 -11.60
CA ALA A 95 -17.96 -15.54 -11.22
C ALA A 95 -18.84 -15.17 -12.43
N ALA A 96 -19.97 -15.86 -12.60
CA ALA A 96 -20.88 -15.69 -13.73
C ALA A 96 -21.60 -14.32 -13.80
N SER A 97 -21.67 -13.57 -12.69
CA SER A 97 -22.46 -12.32 -12.58
C SER A 97 -21.64 -11.02 -12.53
N ALA A 98 -20.37 -11.04 -12.97
CA ALA A 98 -19.51 -9.87 -12.92
C ALA A 98 -19.94 -8.75 -13.89
N SER A 99 -19.89 -7.51 -13.39
CA SER A 99 -20.08 -6.31 -14.22
C SER A 99 -19.03 -6.24 -15.34
N TRP A 100 -19.29 -5.47 -16.40
CA TRP A 100 -18.33 -5.31 -17.52
C TRP A 100 -16.98 -4.78 -17.05
N LEU A 101 -16.97 -3.89 -16.05
CA LEU A 101 -15.75 -3.31 -15.49
C LEU A 101 -14.98 -4.32 -14.66
N GLU A 102 -15.67 -5.15 -13.87
CA GLU A 102 -15.04 -6.27 -13.15
C GLU A 102 -14.42 -7.27 -14.12
N ARG A 103 -15.09 -7.56 -15.24
CA ARG A 103 -14.54 -8.41 -16.31
C ARG A 103 -13.32 -7.79 -17.00
N ALA A 104 -13.25 -6.47 -17.12
CA ALA A 104 -12.12 -5.78 -17.74
C ALA A 104 -10.84 -5.77 -16.88
N ILE A 105 -10.95 -5.92 -15.55
CA ILE A 105 -9.81 -5.89 -14.63
C ILE A 105 -8.94 -7.16 -14.76
N TRP A 106 -9.55 -8.32 -14.91
CA TRP A 106 -8.84 -9.60 -14.82
C TRP A 106 -7.89 -9.90 -15.98
N PRO A 107 -8.19 -9.55 -17.26
CA PRO A 107 -7.25 -9.75 -18.36
C PRO A 107 -5.87 -9.10 -18.17
N PRO A 108 -5.74 -7.80 -17.82
CA PRO A 108 -4.42 -7.22 -17.59
C PRO A 108 -3.74 -7.79 -16.33
N VAL A 109 -4.48 -8.15 -15.28
CA VAL A 109 -3.92 -8.82 -14.10
C VAL A 109 -3.35 -10.21 -14.46
N ALA A 110 -4.10 -11.00 -15.24
CA ALA A 110 -3.64 -12.28 -15.76
C ALA A 110 -2.41 -12.11 -16.66
N LEU A 111 -2.42 -11.11 -17.53
CA LEU A 111 -1.30 -10.79 -18.40
C LEU A 111 -0.04 -10.44 -17.58
N LEU A 112 -0.16 -9.67 -16.49
CA LEU A 112 0.98 -9.40 -15.60
C LEU A 112 1.54 -10.67 -14.96
N LEU A 113 0.70 -11.60 -14.53
CA LEU A 113 1.14 -12.88 -13.99
C LEU A 113 1.86 -13.72 -15.05
N VAL A 114 1.30 -13.80 -16.26
CA VAL A 114 1.91 -14.51 -17.40
C VAL A 114 3.24 -13.88 -17.78
N LEU A 115 3.32 -12.55 -17.90
CA LEU A 115 4.56 -11.84 -18.20
C LEU A 115 5.60 -12.04 -17.11
N THR A 116 5.20 -12.09 -15.84
CA THR A 116 6.10 -12.37 -14.71
C THR A 116 6.65 -13.79 -14.79
N LEU A 117 5.80 -14.78 -15.07
CA LEU A 117 6.22 -16.17 -15.24
C LEU A 117 7.13 -16.34 -16.47
N ALA A 118 6.77 -15.71 -17.59
CA ALA A 118 7.57 -15.70 -18.81
C ALA A 118 8.95 -15.10 -18.55
N TYR A 119 9.03 -13.99 -17.80
CA TYR A 119 10.31 -13.41 -17.41
C TYR A 119 11.16 -14.39 -16.59
N VAL A 120 10.58 -15.09 -15.61
CA VAL A 120 11.30 -16.10 -14.81
C VAL A 120 11.83 -17.23 -15.71
N VAL A 121 11.01 -17.75 -16.61
CA VAL A 121 11.41 -18.84 -17.54
C VAL A 121 12.52 -18.37 -18.48
N LEU A 122 12.42 -17.15 -19.02
CA LEU A 122 13.41 -16.59 -19.93
C LEU A 122 14.74 -16.27 -19.23
N VAL A 123 14.70 -15.82 -17.97
CA VAL A 123 15.88 -15.66 -17.12
C VAL A 123 16.57 -17.01 -16.87
N ILE A 124 15.81 -18.07 -16.57
CA ILE A 124 16.36 -19.43 -16.43
C ILE A 124 17.00 -19.89 -17.74
N ALA A 125 16.39 -19.54 -18.88
CA ALA A 125 16.90 -19.83 -20.21
C ALA A 125 18.06 -18.90 -20.65
N GLN A 126 18.56 -18.01 -19.78
CA GLN A 126 19.65 -17.05 -20.07
C GLN A 126 19.36 -16.14 -21.29
N VAL A 127 18.09 -15.85 -21.56
CA VAL A 127 17.69 -14.96 -22.66
C VAL A 127 17.67 -13.52 -22.14
N GLU A 128 18.48 -12.65 -22.74
CA GLU A 128 18.44 -11.22 -22.43
C GLU A 128 17.11 -10.63 -22.86
N MET A 129 16.30 -10.26 -21.87
CA MET A 129 15.06 -9.52 -22.09
C MET A 129 15.40 -8.06 -22.38
N GLY A 130 15.14 -7.63 -23.61
CA GLY A 130 15.35 -6.25 -24.02
C GLY A 130 14.49 -5.26 -23.23
N MET A 131 14.96 -4.02 -23.13
CA MET A 131 14.30 -2.90 -22.46
C MET A 131 12.82 -2.70 -22.88
N LEU A 132 12.45 -3.11 -24.10
CA LEU A 132 11.06 -3.13 -24.59
C LEU A 132 10.11 -3.96 -23.73
N ALA A 133 10.55 -5.11 -23.21
CA ALA A 133 9.71 -5.96 -22.37
C ALA A 133 9.36 -5.27 -21.04
N SER A 134 10.30 -4.49 -20.49
CA SER A 134 10.08 -3.66 -19.30
C SER A 134 9.06 -2.55 -19.57
N VAL A 135 9.15 -1.89 -20.73
CA VAL A 135 8.16 -0.87 -21.15
C VAL A 135 6.76 -1.49 -21.25
N ALA A 136 6.63 -2.64 -21.92
CA ALA A 136 5.36 -3.33 -22.07
C ALA A 136 4.77 -3.77 -20.73
N TYR A 137 5.60 -4.35 -19.85
CA TYR A 137 5.18 -4.75 -18.51
C TYR A 137 4.63 -3.57 -17.70
N ASN A 138 5.36 -2.45 -17.68
CA ASN A 138 4.96 -1.25 -16.95
C ASN A 138 3.69 -0.59 -17.54
N ALA A 139 3.49 -0.64 -18.86
CA ALA A 139 2.27 -0.16 -19.50
C ALA A 139 1.05 -1.01 -19.11
N VAL A 140 1.19 -2.34 -19.10
CA VAL A 140 0.13 -3.27 -18.66
C VAL A 140 -0.15 -3.06 -17.16
N ALA A 141 0.88 -2.84 -16.35
CA ALA A 141 0.73 -2.55 -14.92
C ALA A 141 -0.07 -1.27 -14.68
N TRP A 142 0.28 -0.20 -15.40
CA TRP A 142 -0.46 1.07 -15.33
C TRP A 142 -1.93 0.89 -15.71
N LEU A 143 -2.22 0.14 -16.78
CA LEU A 143 -3.58 -0.16 -17.21
C LEU A 143 -4.36 -0.95 -16.14
N ALA A 144 -3.75 -1.99 -15.55
CA ALA A 144 -4.37 -2.79 -14.49
C ALA A 144 -4.72 -1.91 -13.28
N ILE A 145 -3.78 -1.07 -12.84
CA ILE A 145 -3.97 -0.14 -11.72
C ILE A 145 -5.08 0.87 -12.05
N LEU A 146 -5.09 1.45 -13.26
CA LEU A 146 -6.11 2.40 -13.69
C LEU A 146 -7.51 1.78 -13.62
N LEU A 147 -7.70 0.57 -14.14
CA LEU A 147 -8.99 -0.12 -14.11
C LEU A 147 -9.44 -0.43 -12.68
N LEU A 148 -8.52 -0.85 -11.81
CA LEU A 148 -8.79 -1.08 -10.38
C LEU A 148 -9.22 0.20 -9.68
N VAL A 149 -8.55 1.32 -9.94
CA VAL A 149 -8.90 2.63 -9.38
C VAL A 149 -10.27 3.08 -9.88
N VAL A 150 -10.54 2.99 -11.19
CA VAL A 150 -11.86 3.34 -11.75
C VAL A 150 -12.96 2.49 -11.12
N HIS A 151 -12.72 1.19 -10.95
CA HIS A 151 -13.65 0.30 -10.25
C HIS A 151 -13.85 0.69 -8.78
N TYR A 152 -12.77 1.01 -8.07
CA TYR A 152 -12.83 1.46 -6.68
C TYR A 152 -13.67 2.75 -6.54
N LEU A 153 -13.45 3.73 -7.40
CA LEU A 153 -14.16 5.01 -7.37
C LEU A 153 -15.67 4.86 -7.63
N ARG A 154 -16.05 3.92 -8.50
CA ARG A 154 -17.46 3.63 -8.77
C ARG A 154 -18.15 2.85 -7.66
N THR A 155 -17.42 1.98 -6.97
CA THR A 155 -17.98 1.09 -5.94
C THR A 155 -18.06 1.75 -4.56
N HIS A 156 -17.08 2.57 -4.19
CA HIS A 156 -17.02 3.19 -2.87
C HIS A 156 -17.62 4.59 -2.91
N ALA A 157 -18.59 4.88 -2.05
CA ALA A 157 -19.27 6.18 -2.01
C ALA A 157 -18.48 7.26 -1.25
N SER A 158 -17.64 6.88 -0.29
CA SER A 158 -17.01 7.83 0.62
C SER A 158 -15.91 8.66 -0.07
N TRP A 159 -16.02 9.99 0.05
CA TRP A 159 -15.07 10.92 -0.57
C TRP A 159 -13.66 10.81 -0.01
N SER A 160 -13.51 10.57 1.30
CA SER A 160 -12.19 10.43 1.93
C SER A 160 -11.41 9.24 1.34
N GLN A 161 -12.07 8.11 1.13
CA GLN A 161 -11.45 6.94 0.51
C GLN A 161 -11.15 7.16 -0.97
N ARG A 162 -12.03 7.85 -1.71
CA ARG A 162 -11.79 8.21 -3.13
C ARG A 162 -10.57 9.11 -3.28
N ILE A 163 -10.47 10.16 -2.46
CA ILE A 163 -9.34 11.09 -2.47
C ILE A 163 -8.05 10.34 -2.12
N PHE A 164 -8.08 9.47 -1.10
CA PHE A 164 -6.93 8.62 -0.77
C PHE A 164 -6.45 7.78 -1.98
N VAL A 165 -7.35 7.04 -2.63
CA VAL A 165 -7.00 6.17 -3.77
C VAL A 165 -6.52 6.98 -4.98
N LEU A 166 -7.15 8.10 -5.29
CA LEU A 166 -6.70 9.01 -6.34
C LEU A 166 -5.30 9.56 -6.05
N THR A 167 -5.06 10.01 -4.81
CA THR A 167 -3.75 10.52 -4.39
C THR A 167 -2.68 9.45 -4.54
N PHE A 168 -2.96 8.21 -4.11
CA PHE A 168 -2.06 7.08 -4.30
C PHE A 168 -1.81 6.78 -5.78
N PHE A 169 -2.86 6.77 -6.60
CA PHE A 169 -2.78 6.51 -8.04
C PHE A 169 -1.90 7.53 -8.78
N PHE A 170 -2.07 8.82 -8.52
CA PHE A 170 -1.23 9.85 -9.12
C PHE A 170 0.20 9.76 -8.63
N GLY A 171 0.40 9.41 -7.36
CA GLY A 171 1.73 9.18 -6.82
C GLY A 171 2.48 8.08 -7.55
N ILE A 172 1.89 6.88 -7.59
CA ILE A 172 2.52 5.72 -8.25
C ILE A 172 2.65 5.90 -9.77
N SER A 173 1.73 6.64 -10.38
CA SER A 173 1.82 7.01 -11.81
C SER A 173 3.04 7.88 -12.09
N GLY A 174 3.45 8.76 -11.17
CA GLY A 174 4.69 9.54 -11.32
C GLY A 174 5.94 8.66 -11.42
N TRP A 175 5.96 7.53 -10.69
CA TRP A 175 7.04 6.56 -10.79
C TRP A 175 6.96 5.70 -12.04
N LEU A 176 5.77 5.22 -12.41
CA LEU A 176 5.57 4.47 -13.66
C LEU A 176 5.95 5.33 -14.87
N TYR A 177 5.63 6.62 -14.84
CA TYR A 177 6.08 7.58 -15.85
C TYR A 177 7.61 7.65 -15.92
N PHE A 178 8.29 7.78 -14.78
CA PHE A 178 9.75 7.76 -14.72
C PHE A 178 10.33 6.49 -15.37
N GLN A 179 9.81 5.31 -15.02
CA GLN A 179 10.31 4.05 -15.56
C GLN A 179 10.01 3.88 -17.04
N ILE A 180 8.77 4.11 -17.46
CA ILE A 180 8.35 3.94 -18.85
C ILE A 180 9.17 4.88 -19.72
N MET A 181 9.20 6.17 -19.41
CA MET A 181 9.84 7.15 -20.28
C MET A 181 11.37 7.00 -20.32
N SER A 182 12.03 6.79 -19.17
CA SER A 182 13.49 6.59 -19.13
C SER A 182 13.89 5.34 -19.92
N THR A 183 13.11 4.26 -19.80
CA THR A 183 13.36 3.01 -20.54
C THR A 183 13.08 3.19 -22.03
N THR A 184 11.99 3.88 -22.40
CA THR A 184 11.63 4.17 -23.79
C THR A 184 12.70 5.03 -24.47
N TYR A 185 13.22 6.07 -23.81
CA TYR A 185 14.29 6.89 -24.37
C TYR A 185 15.58 6.08 -24.57
N GLY A 186 15.90 5.19 -23.63
CA GLY A 186 17.02 4.26 -23.78
C GLY A 186 16.85 3.30 -24.95
N VAL A 187 15.64 2.76 -25.15
CA VAL A 187 15.29 1.92 -26.32
C VAL A 187 15.44 2.69 -27.64
N LEU A 188 14.98 3.93 -27.66
CA LEU A 188 15.00 4.79 -28.86
C LEU A 188 16.38 5.42 -29.12
N GLY A 189 17.36 5.22 -28.23
CA GLY A 189 18.69 5.83 -28.34
C GLY A 189 18.68 7.36 -28.26
N ILE A 190 17.64 7.95 -27.66
CA ILE A 190 17.49 9.40 -27.57
C ILE A 190 18.40 9.90 -26.45
N ALA A 191 19.46 10.63 -26.82
CA ALA A 191 20.44 11.17 -25.87
C ALA A 191 19.96 12.41 -25.11
N THR A 192 18.81 12.99 -25.48
CA THR A 192 18.26 14.14 -24.76
C THR A 192 17.65 13.70 -23.43
N PRO A 193 17.81 14.50 -22.37
CA PRO A 193 17.19 14.20 -21.08
C PRO A 193 15.66 14.20 -21.26
N VAL A 194 15.00 13.21 -20.67
CA VAL A 194 13.54 13.14 -20.73
C VAL A 194 12.95 14.36 -20.00
N PRO A 195 12.10 15.15 -20.65
CA PRO A 195 11.54 16.34 -20.03
C PRO A 195 10.66 15.98 -18.83
N LEU A 196 10.77 16.74 -17.74
CA LEU A 196 9.92 16.68 -16.55
C LEU A 196 9.95 15.36 -15.76
N VAL A 197 10.79 14.39 -16.13
CA VAL A 197 10.79 13.05 -15.51
C VAL A 197 11.17 13.08 -14.03
N HIS A 198 12.12 13.92 -13.64
CA HIS A 198 12.52 14.03 -12.25
C HIS A 198 11.50 14.82 -11.43
N GLU A 199 10.91 15.87 -12.02
CA GLU A 199 9.91 16.73 -11.40
C GLU A 199 8.60 15.96 -11.16
N ILE A 200 8.13 15.20 -12.14
CA ILE A 200 6.94 14.35 -12.03
C ILE A 200 7.17 13.22 -11.02
N SER A 201 8.37 12.63 -11.00
CA SER A 201 8.73 11.61 -10.01
C SER A 201 8.70 12.15 -8.59
N ARG A 202 9.29 13.34 -8.36
CA ARG A 202 9.25 14.05 -7.06
C ARG A 202 7.83 14.47 -6.67
N GLY A 203 7.04 14.95 -7.62
CA GLY A 203 5.64 15.30 -7.39
C GLY A 203 4.80 14.09 -7.00
N GLY A 204 4.99 12.97 -7.70
CA GLY A 204 4.34 11.71 -7.38
C GLY A 204 4.67 11.27 -5.96
N GLU A 205 5.94 11.37 -5.57
CA GLU A 205 6.34 11.00 -4.23
C GLU A 205 5.62 11.80 -3.15
N ALA A 206 5.56 13.13 -3.31
CA ALA A 206 4.86 13.98 -2.37
C ALA A 206 3.40 13.53 -2.20
N LEU A 207 2.76 13.10 -3.31
CA LEU A 207 1.43 12.51 -3.27
C LEU A 207 1.41 11.18 -2.51
N MET A 208 2.46 10.37 -2.53
CA MET A 208 2.51 9.13 -1.76
C MET A 208 2.69 9.36 -0.25
N VAL A 209 3.41 10.41 0.14
CA VAL A 209 3.42 10.89 1.54
C VAL A 209 2.03 11.33 1.96
N LEU A 210 1.40 12.15 1.10
CA LEU A 210 0.05 12.63 1.34
C LEU A 210 -0.94 11.47 1.42
N ALA A 211 -0.82 10.45 0.57
CA ALA A 211 -1.64 9.25 0.58
C ALA A 211 -1.45 8.47 1.91
N SER A 212 -0.24 8.38 2.45
CA SER A 212 -0.02 7.79 3.78
C SER A 212 -0.76 8.54 4.89
N ILE A 213 -0.75 9.88 4.85
CA ILE A 213 -1.51 10.71 5.81
C ILE A 213 -3.01 10.54 5.58
N LEU A 214 -3.47 10.56 4.33
CA LEU A 214 -4.86 10.38 3.96
C LEU A 214 -5.38 8.98 4.31
N SER A 215 -4.54 7.94 4.37
CA SER A 215 -4.96 6.61 4.83
C SER A 215 -5.54 6.67 6.25
N PHE A 216 -4.94 7.50 7.11
CA PHE A 216 -5.45 7.76 8.45
C PHE A 216 -6.79 8.50 8.43
N VAL A 217 -6.97 9.45 7.52
CA VAL A 217 -8.23 10.19 7.36
C VAL A 217 -9.34 9.32 6.74
N ALA A 218 -8.99 8.41 5.84
CA ALA A 218 -9.94 7.58 5.09
C ALA A 218 -10.37 6.34 5.86
N PHE A 219 -9.48 5.75 6.67
CA PHE A 219 -9.71 4.48 7.36
C PHE A 219 -9.36 4.49 8.87
N GLY A 220 -8.55 5.46 9.30
CA GLY A 220 -8.09 5.60 10.68
C GLY A 220 -9.04 6.40 11.58
N ALA A 221 -9.69 7.44 11.07
CA ALA A 221 -10.51 8.41 11.80
C ALA A 221 -11.65 9.01 10.95
N GLU A 222 -12.72 9.48 11.59
CA GLU A 222 -13.70 10.38 10.94
C GLU A 222 -13.11 11.81 10.89
N GLY A 223 -12.15 12.06 9.99
CA GLY A 223 -11.60 13.39 9.73
C GLY A 223 -10.86 14.10 10.89
N PHE A 224 -10.27 15.26 10.59
CA PHE A 224 -9.63 16.14 11.57
C PHE A 224 -10.61 16.74 12.60
N TRP A 225 -11.91 16.71 12.28
CA TRP A 225 -13.01 17.27 13.06
C TRP A 225 -13.85 16.21 13.79
N SER A 226 -13.29 15.02 14.02
CA SER A 226 -13.94 13.96 14.80
C SER A 226 -14.33 14.46 16.20
N ARG A 227 -15.57 14.17 16.60
CA ARG A 227 -16.10 14.44 17.95
C ARG A 227 -15.46 13.54 19.03
N ASN A 228 -14.69 12.52 18.62
CA ASN A 228 -14.09 11.53 19.52
C ASN A 228 -12.78 12.03 20.16
N ARG A 229 -12.81 12.27 21.48
CA ARG A 229 -11.66 12.77 22.26
C ARG A 229 -10.40 11.91 22.14
N ARG A 230 -10.54 10.57 22.08
CA ARG A 230 -9.38 9.67 21.97
C ARG A 230 -8.69 9.79 20.60
N GLN A 231 -9.45 10.00 19.53
CA GLN A 231 -8.92 10.18 18.18
C GLN A 231 -8.28 11.55 17.99
N ARG A 232 -8.92 12.62 18.47
CA ARG A 232 -8.36 13.98 18.45
C ARG A 232 -7.01 14.04 19.19
N ARG A 233 -6.90 13.37 20.34
CA ARG A 233 -5.64 13.26 21.08
C ARG A 233 -4.53 12.57 20.26
N ARG A 234 -4.86 11.58 19.43
CA ARG A 234 -3.88 10.89 18.57
C ARG A 234 -3.40 11.75 17.41
N VAL A 235 -4.30 12.48 16.75
CA VAL A 235 -3.92 13.45 15.71
C VAL A 235 -2.98 14.51 16.29
N ILE A 236 -3.31 15.04 17.47
CA ILE A 236 -2.45 15.99 18.18
C ILE A 236 -1.09 15.36 18.48
N TRP A 237 -1.05 14.11 18.98
CA TRP A 237 0.22 13.43 19.24
C TRP A 237 1.07 13.25 17.97
N PHE A 238 0.49 12.84 16.86
CA PHE A 238 1.22 12.70 15.60
C PHE A 238 1.72 14.05 15.10
N GLY A 239 0.91 15.11 15.22
CA GLY A 239 1.31 16.48 14.91
C GLY A 239 2.44 16.99 15.82
N VAL A 240 2.37 16.72 17.13
CA VAL A 240 3.41 17.11 18.11
C VAL A 240 4.71 16.36 17.86
N VAL A 241 4.65 15.05 17.58
CA VAL A 241 5.85 14.26 17.26
C VAL A 241 6.49 14.75 15.96
N GLY A 242 5.67 14.94 14.91
CA GLY A 242 6.15 15.47 13.62
C GLY A 242 6.73 16.87 13.75
N GLY A 243 5.99 17.80 14.34
CA GLY A 243 6.42 19.18 14.55
C GLY A 243 7.63 19.29 15.49
N GLY A 244 7.68 18.47 16.55
CA GLY A 244 8.81 18.41 17.46
C GLY A 244 10.08 17.92 16.78
N ILE A 245 9.99 16.88 15.94
CA ILE A 245 11.14 16.40 15.17
C ILE A 245 11.56 17.39 14.09
N PHE A 246 10.60 18.05 13.43
CA PHE A 246 10.90 19.14 12.50
C PHE A 246 11.69 20.25 13.19
N LEU A 247 11.20 20.75 14.33
CA LEU A 247 11.84 21.81 15.10
C LEU A 247 13.21 21.37 15.62
N ALA A 248 13.33 20.13 16.10
CA ALA A 248 14.62 19.59 16.55
C ALA A 248 15.64 19.54 15.41
N LEU A 249 15.26 19.01 14.24
CA LEU A 249 16.13 18.96 13.07
C LEU A 249 16.48 20.36 12.56
N PHE A 250 15.51 21.28 12.54
CA PHE A 250 15.75 22.68 12.16
C PHE A 250 16.71 23.37 13.12
N PHE A 251 16.53 23.17 14.43
CA PHE A 251 17.39 23.76 15.45
C PHE A 251 18.80 23.17 15.43
N ILE A 252 18.92 21.85 15.22
CA ILE A 252 20.19 21.17 15.02
C ILE A 252 20.90 21.73 13.78
N ASP A 253 20.21 21.87 12.65
CA ASP A 253 20.79 22.41 11.41
C ASP A 253 21.19 23.89 11.56
N PHE A 254 20.37 24.70 12.23
CA PHE A 254 20.66 26.10 12.50
C PHE A 254 21.87 26.28 13.43
N LEU A 255 21.91 25.53 14.53
CA LEU A 255 23.03 25.57 15.48
C LEU A 255 24.32 25.02 14.86
N LEU A 256 24.25 23.89 14.12
CA LEU A 256 25.41 23.38 13.39
C LEU A 256 25.87 24.40 12.35
N GLY A 257 24.96 25.02 11.61
CA GLY A 257 25.32 26.03 10.62
C GLY A 257 25.99 27.27 11.23
N ALA A 258 25.60 27.64 12.45
CA ALA A 258 26.20 28.76 13.18
C ALA A 258 27.56 28.41 13.83
N TYR A 259 27.75 27.15 14.25
CA TYR A 259 28.97 26.71 14.94
C TYR A 259 30.05 26.19 13.98
N ASP A 260 29.68 25.33 13.02
CA ASP A 260 30.57 24.74 12.03
C ASP A 260 29.81 24.51 10.69
N PRO A 261 29.94 25.43 9.72
CA PRO A 261 29.23 25.36 8.46
C PRO A 261 29.65 24.14 7.60
N GLU A 262 30.87 23.61 7.78
CA GLU A 262 31.32 22.44 7.02
C GLU A 262 30.72 21.15 7.58
N ALA A 263 30.66 21.01 8.91
CA ALA A 263 29.93 19.92 9.55
C ALA A 263 28.43 19.95 9.22
N ALA A 264 27.81 21.13 9.17
CA ALA A 264 26.43 21.31 8.74
C ALA A 264 26.22 20.83 7.30
N PHE A 265 27.10 21.20 6.37
CA PHE A 265 27.04 20.74 4.98
C PHE A 265 27.18 19.21 4.87
N ARG A 266 28.11 18.61 5.62
CA ARG A 266 28.28 17.14 5.65
C ARG A 266 27.06 16.43 6.24
N MET A 267 26.46 16.97 7.30
CA MET A 267 25.21 16.46 7.90
C MET A 267 24.03 16.55 6.93
N ARG A 268 23.86 17.67 6.22
CA ARG A 268 22.83 17.83 5.17
C ARG A 268 23.00 16.78 4.08
N LYS A 269 24.23 16.61 3.59
CA LYS A 269 24.60 15.60 2.58
C LYS A 269 24.42 14.16 3.08
N ALA A 270 24.62 13.91 4.38
CA ALA A 270 24.30 12.61 4.99
C ALA A 270 22.78 12.38 5.12
N GLY A 271 22.01 13.46 5.38
CA GLY A 271 20.55 13.45 5.39
C GLY A 271 19.93 13.09 4.03
N GLU A 272 20.58 13.45 2.92
CA GLU A 272 20.23 12.99 1.56
C GLU A 272 20.34 11.46 1.41
N GLY A 273 21.09 10.77 2.27
CA GLY A 273 21.14 9.31 2.33
C GLY A 273 19.96 8.67 3.07
N ILE A 274 19.48 9.31 4.15
CA ILE A 274 18.32 8.86 4.95
C ILE A 274 17.05 8.97 4.12
N SER A 275 16.89 10.09 3.44
CA SER A 275 16.87 10.06 1.98
C SER A 275 16.19 8.88 1.26
N TRP A 276 17.12 8.07 0.81
CA TRP A 276 16.96 6.97 -0.09
C TRP A 276 16.36 5.73 0.56
N ILE A 277 16.39 5.67 1.89
CA ILE A 277 15.86 4.57 2.68
C ILE A 277 14.33 4.59 2.69
N PHE A 278 13.71 5.77 2.83
CA PHE A 278 12.27 5.88 2.72
C PHE A 278 11.80 5.83 1.25
N GLN A 279 12.67 6.18 0.29
CA GLN A 279 12.46 6.04 -1.15
C GLN A 279 12.09 4.62 -1.55
N MET A 280 12.83 3.66 -1.05
CA MET A 280 12.67 2.25 -1.43
C MET A 280 11.65 1.50 -0.56
N GLY A 281 11.29 2.05 0.61
CA GLY A 281 10.35 1.43 1.53
C GLY A 281 8.91 1.90 1.44
N MET A 282 8.69 3.20 1.17
CA MET A 282 7.36 3.78 0.99
C MET A 282 7.25 4.65 -0.26
N GLY A 283 8.37 5.05 -0.85
CA GLY A 283 8.38 5.86 -2.07
C GLY A 283 9.14 7.16 -2.05
N TYR A 284 9.64 7.54 -0.89
CA TYR A 284 10.09 8.88 -0.54
C TYR A 284 11.55 9.28 -0.89
N THR A 285 11.82 9.97 -2.00
CA THR A 285 13.00 10.83 -2.24
C THR A 285 12.88 12.16 -1.45
N PHE A 286 13.58 12.38 -0.34
CA PHE A 286 13.44 13.57 0.53
C PHE A 286 13.63 14.93 -0.14
N TYR A 287 12.61 15.36 -0.85
CA TYR A 287 12.32 16.70 -1.27
C TYR A 287 11.48 17.41 -0.20
N LEU A 288 10.74 16.64 0.59
CA LEU A 288 9.98 17.13 1.73
C LEU A 288 10.80 17.05 3.03
N PRO A 289 10.50 17.90 4.04
CA PRO A 289 11.12 17.77 5.35
C PRO A 289 10.94 16.38 5.95
N PHE A 290 12.00 15.82 6.56
CA PHE A 290 12.02 14.48 7.19
C PHE A 290 10.79 14.21 8.07
N ALA A 291 10.35 15.23 8.80
CA ALA A 291 9.18 15.17 9.65
C ALA A 291 7.89 14.75 8.94
N LEU A 292 7.68 15.16 7.68
CA LEU A 292 6.48 14.79 6.93
C LEU A 292 6.45 13.29 6.60
N TYR A 293 7.61 12.71 6.25
CA TYR A 293 7.72 11.26 6.04
C TYR A 293 7.44 10.48 7.32
N LEU A 294 7.93 10.97 8.45
CA LEU A 294 7.69 10.32 9.74
C LEU A 294 6.20 10.40 10.13
N VAL A 295 5.55 11.55 9.92
CA VAL A 295 4.11 11.70 10.14
C VAL A 295 3.34 10.76 9.21
N GLY A 296 3.72 10.68 7.94
CA GLY A 296 3.16 9.72 6.98
C GLY A 296 3.29 8.28 7.47
N LEU A 297 4.49 7.87 7.91
CA LEU A 297 4.77 6.54 8.44
C LEU A 297 3.90 6.22 9.67
N LEU A 298 3.78 7.16 10.62
CA LEU A 298 2.97 6.99 11.82
C LEU A 298 1.48 6.85 11.48
N CYS A 299 0.98 7.70 10.58
CA CYS A 299 -0.41 7.65 10.11
C CYS A 299 -0.72 6.31 9.40
N TRP A 300 0.15 5.89 8.49
CA TRP A 300 0.01 4.63 7.75
C TRP A 300 0.11 3.42 8.68
N SER A 301 1.16 3.31 9.49
CA SER A 301 1.38 2.16 10.38
C SER A 301 0.25 1.98 11.37
N TYR A 302 -0.24 3.07 11.96
CA TYR A 302 -1.40 3.04 12.83
C TYR A 302 -2.64 2.50 12.09
N THR A 303 -2.88 2.98 10.87
CA THR A 303 -4.06 2.61 10.07
C THR A 303 -4.02 1.13 9.70
N VAL A 304 -2.87 0.64 9.23
CA VAL A 304 -2.65 -0.77 8.91
C VAL A 304 -2.84 -1.65 10.14
N ILE A 305 -2.17 -1.34 11.26
CA ILE A 305 -2.27 -2.13 12.50
C ILE A 305 -3.72 -2.17 13.00
N LYS A 306 -4.42 -1.03 12.98
CA LYS A 306 -5.82 -0.93 13.40
C LYS A 306 -6.71 -1.81 12.52
N LEU A 307 -6.61 -1.70 11.19
CA LEU A 307 -7.45 -2.45 10.25
C LEU A 307 -7.16 -3.96 10.28
N VAL A 308 -5.88 -4.34 10.35
CA VAL A 308 -5.44 -5.74 10.46
C VAL A 308 -5.97 -6.36 11.76
N ARG A 309 -5.89 -5.65 12.89
CA ARG A 309 -6.46 -6.11 14.17
C ARG A 309 -7.98 -6.29 14.13
N MET A 310 -8.67 -5.50 13.31
CA MET A 310 -10.12 -5.66 13.09
C MET A 310 -10.46 -6.81 12.12
N GLY A 311 -9.46 -7.36 11.42
CA GLY A 311 -9.62 -8.40 10.42
C GLY A 311 -10.10 -7.89 9.05
N ARG A 312 -9.96 -6.58 8.77
CA ARG A 312 -10.44 -5.95 7.53
C ARG A 312 -9.45 -6.11 6.37
N LEU A 313 -9.95 -6.43 5.18
CA LEU A 313 -9.16 -6.58 3.96
C LEU A 313 -8.43 -5.29 3.58
N ALA A 314 -9.04 -4.12 3.81
CA ALA A 314 -8.39 -2.84 3.54
C ALA A 314 -7.07 -2.66 4.32
N GLY A 315 -6.92 -3.26 5.50
CA GLY A 315 -5.67 -3.20 6.27
C GLY A 315 -4.51 -3.88 5.56
N TYR A 316 -4.77 -5.08 5.04
CA TYR A 316 -3.81 -5.83 4.24
C TYR A 316 -3.56 -5.14 2.90
N GLY A 317 -4.60 -4.60 2.26
CA GLY A 317 -4.49 -3.85 1.02
C GLY A 317 -3.55 -2.64 1.14
N ILE A 318 -3.84 -1.74 2.08
CA ILE A 318 -3.01 -0.55 2.36
C ILE A 318 -1.60 -0.95 2.80
N GLY A 319 -1.48 -2.02 3.60
CA GLY A 319 -0.18 -2.55 4.00
C GLY A 319 0.67 -2.94 2.79
N LEU A 320 0.14 -3.77 1.89
CA LEU A 320 0.86 -4.25 0.70
C LEU A 320 1.18 -3.11 -0.28
N MET A 321 0.22 -2.20 -0.53
CA MET A 321 0.39 -1.06 -1.42
C MET A 321 1.60 -0.19 -1.04
N PHE A 322 1.73 0.15 0.24
CA PHE A 322 2.85 0.98 0.72
C PHE A 322 4.13 0.21 0.98
N THR A 323 4.05 -1.08 1.36
CA THR A 323 5.25 -1.93 1.52
C THR A 323 5.93 -2.19 0.17
N ALA A 324 5.17 -2.23 -0.92
CA ALA A 324 5.74 -2.26 -2.27
C ALA A 324 6.54 -0.98 -2.58
N GLY A 325 6.07 0.18 -2.07
CA GLY A 325 6.74 1.47 -2.19
C GLY A 325 6.94 1.93 -3.63
N TYR A 326 7.96 2.77 -3.88
CA TYR A 326 8.38 3.15 -5.25
C TYR A 326 9.30 2.12 -5.89
N ALA A 327 9.53 0.97 -5.26
CA ALA A 327 10.44 -0.03 -5.81
C ALA A 327 9.79 -0.91 -6.90
N LEU A 328 8.90 -0.36 -7.73
CA LEU A 328 8.22 -1.10 -8.83
C LEU A 328 9.17 -1.61 -9.93
N GLN A 329 10.49 -1.47 -9.78
CA GLN A 329 11.48 -2.09 -10.67
C GLN A 329 11.39 -3.63 -10.66
N LEU A 330 10.88 -4.21 -9.58
CA LEU A 330 10.70 -5.66 -9.45
C LEU A 330 9.24 -6.03 -9.70
N SER A 331 9.02 -6.97 -10.62
CA SER A 331 7.68 -7.44 -11.04
C SER A 331 6.77 -7.82 -9.87
N HIS A 332 7.29 -8.46 -8.84
CA HIS A 332 6.49 -8.85 -7.67
C HIS A 332 6.01 -7.67 -6.82
N LEU A 333 6.74 -6.55 -6.75
CA LEU A 333 6.31 -5.36 -6.00
C LEU A 333 5.15 -4.66 -6.72
N THR A 334 5.16 -4.66 -8.05
CA THR A 334 4.01 -4.22 -8.86
C THR A 334 2.79 -5.10 -8.62
N LEU A 335 2.99 -6.42 -8.57
CA LEU A 335 1.91 -7.35 -8.23
C LEU A 335 1.39 -7.16 -6.79
N MET A 336 2.24 -6.77 -5.82
CA MET A 336 1.79 -6.43 -4.46
C MET A 336 0.85 -5.23 -4.45
N VAL A 337 1.12 -4.20 -5.25
CA VAL A 337 0.23 -3.03 -5.39
C VAL A 337 -1.10 -3.44 -6.01
N VAL A 338 -1.06 -4.23 -7.09
CA VAL A 338 -2.26 -4.76 -7.77
C VAL A 338 -3.10 -5.57 -6.79
N LEU A 339 -2.48 -6.50 -6.06
CA LEU A 339 -3.13 -7.29 -5.01
C LEU A 339 -3.73 -6.38 -3.95
N GLY A 340 -2.97 -5.39 -3.47
CA GLY A 340 -3.43 -4.47 -2.45
C GLY A 340 -4.65 -3.64 -2.86
N LEU A 341 -4.69 -3.17 -4.10
CA LEU A 341 -5.86 -2.48 -4.67
C LEU A 341 -7.07 -3.41 -4.84
N ILE A 342 -6.86 -4.67 -5.22
CA ILE A 342 -7.96 -5.67 -5.27
C ILE A 342 -8.53 -5.88 -3.86
N LEU A 343 -7.67 -6.08 -2.84
CA LEU A 343 -8.09 -6.23 -1.45
C LEU A 343 -8.86 -5.02 -0.95
N LEU A 344 -8.42 -3.81 -1.32
CA LEU A 344 -9.11 -2.56 -1.00
C LEU A 344 -10.50 -2.52 -1.68
N GLY A 345 -10.61 -2.91 -2.95
CA GLY A 345 -11.88 -2.95 -3.68
C GLY A 345 -12.87 -4.01 -3.16
N LEU A 346 -12.36 -5.09 -2.57
CA LEU A 346 -13.17 -6.14 -1.94
C LEU A 346 -13.65 -5.77 -0.54
N ASP A 347 -13.07 -4.75 0.11
CA ASP A 347 -13.45 -4.25 1.44
C ASP A 347 -14.77 -3.45 1.38
N ARG A 348 -15.87 -4.11 1.00
CA ARG A 348 -17.19 -3.50 0.96
C ARG A 348 -17.83 -3.57 2.35
N LEU A 349 -17.99 -2.43 3.02
CA LEU A 349 -19.04 -2.28 4.02
C LEU A 349 -20.37 -2.46 3.29
N LYS A 350 -20.98 -3.64 3.40
CA LYS A 350 -22.39 -3.80 3.01
C LYS A 350 -23.18 -2.94 4.01
N LEU A 351 -23.42 -1.66 3.68
CA LEU A 351 -24.62 -0.97 4.17
C LEU A 351 -25.73 -1.94 3.82
N ALA A 352 -26.43 -2.45 4.84
CA ALA A 352 -27.51 -3.40 4.68
C ALA A 352 -28.31 -2.98 3.46
N ALA A 353 -28.24 -3.79 2.40
CA ALA A 353 -29.37 -3.84 1.49
C ALA A 353 -30.50 -4.19 2.44
N ALA A 354 -31.35 -3.21 2.75
CA ALA A 354 -32.66 -3.50 3.28
C ALA A 354 -33.24 -4.50 2.30
N ASP A 355 -33.24 -5.77 2.69
CA ASP A 355 -33.97 -6.79 1.97
C ASP A 355 -35.41 -6.27 1.98
N PRO A 356 -35.99 -5.87 0.83
CA PRO A 356 -37.39 -5.48 0.81
C PRO A 356 -38.32 -6.65 1.13
N GLN A 357 -37.75 -7.85 1.33
CA GLN A 357 -38.44 -9.09 1.65
C GLN A 357 -38.43 -9.43 3.15
N ALA A 358 -37.63 -8.75 3.98
CA ALA A 358 -37.63 -8.98 5.43
C ALA A 358 -38.79 -8.27 6.14
N GLU A 359 -39.26 -7.12 5.61
CA GLU A 359 -40.41 -6.40 6.18
C GLU A 359 -41.77 -7.04 5.85
N THR A 360 -41.86 -7.86 4.79
CA THR A 360 -43.14 -8.48 4.41
C THR A 360 -43.50 -9.72 5.23
N GLN A 361 -42.54 -10.35 5.93
CA GLN A 361 -42.81 -11.54 6.74
C GLN A 361 -43.24 -11.24 8.18
N GLU A 362 -42.95 -10.06 8.72
CA GLU A 362 -43.45 -9.66 10.06
C GLU A 362 -44.90 -9.14 10.04
N SER A 363 -45.47 -8.86 8.86
CA SER A 363 -46.85 -8.34 8.74
C SER A 363 -47.94 -9.41 8.56
N LEU A 364 -47.62 -10.72 8.60
CA LEU A 364 -48.56 -11.82 8.35
C LEU A 364 -48.87 -12.68 9.59
N VAL A 365 -48.80 -12.11 10.80
CA VAL A 365 -49.41 -12.73 11.98
C VAL A 365 -50.79 -12.10 12.21
N PRO A 366 -51.91 -12.74 11.81
CA PRO A 366 -53.22 -12.24 12.16
C PRO A 366 -53.42 -12.41 13.67
N SER A 367 -53.69 -11.30 14.36
CA SER A 367 -54.12 -11.29 15.74
C SER A 367 -55.52 -11.90 15.84
N SER A 368 -55.60 -13.19 16.14
CA SER A 368 -56.85 -13.84 16.53
C SER A 368 -57.19 -13.44 17.98
N SER A 369 -58.18 -12.56 18.13
CA SER A 369 -58.93 -12.45 19.39
C SER A 369 -59.90 -13.64 19.49
N PRO A 370 -60.10 -14.21 20.68
CA PRO A 370 -61.38 -14.83 21.00
C PRO A 370 -62.07 -14.05 22.12
N LEU A 371 -63.31 -13.67 21.84
CA LEU A 371 -64.28 -13.06 22.73
C LEU A 371 -65.31 -14.15 23.11
N VAL A 372 -65.72 -14.20 24.40
CA VAL A 372 -66.93 -14.85 24.97
C VAL A 372 -66.86 -16.38 25.19
N GLY A 373 -67.37 -17.01 26.27
CA GLY A 373 -68.24 -16.62 27.40
C GLY A 373 -68.18 -17.67 28.54
N THR A 374 -68.51 -17.32 29.79
CA THR A 374 -69.81 -17.45 30.52
C THR A 374 -69.83 -18.61 31.54
N HIS A 375 -70.44 -18.30 32.70
CA HIS A 375 -70.77 -19.14 33.87
C HIS A 375 -69.58 -19.49 34.78
N SER A 376 -69.56 -19.24 36.08
CA SER A 376 -70.59 -19.00 37.11
C SER A 376 -70.01 -18.25 38.30
#